data_AF-A0AAJ2A369-F1
#
_entry.id   AF-A0AAJ2A369-F1
#
_cell.length_a   1.000
_cell.length_b   1.000
_cell.length_c   1.000
_cell.angle_alpha   90.00
_cell.angle_beta   90.00
_cell.angle_gamma   90.00
#
_symmetry.space_group_name_H-M   'P 1'
#
loop_
_entity.id
_entity.type
_entity.pdbx_description
1 polymer ?
#
loop_
_entity_poly.entity_id
_entity_poly.type
_entity_poly.pdbx_seq_one_letter_code
_entity_poly.pdbx_strand_id
1 'polypeptide(L)'
;MNQKLSAKPLAQNPLALAAVYRNGLGKTWNNQTEAAVALARISVTRTHINRAARVAAMPAAVLSLFTTVRMLDHTARELIRLERKVGRDEMAQRASQISAVGRSWREIIAMLGGEALTPSSKIRFPSKAPLERASLYAQGLATNLWSTVVEAANITGWERAKLAKAIAISELPSVVLGLFEGKYLSLEIGETLISIKRAIGTEKMVQNARVLQDNPKRRSMDELINALAGAKTYSDMTMKMRGTPTRLTFEITFNVEDADQLIVDAEIVKGMVRSILMNSPRRKL
;
A
#
# COMPACT_ATOMS: atom_id res chain seq x y z
N MET A 1 14.35 4.15 34.07
CA MET A 1 14.13 4.44 32.64
C MET A 1 13.08 5.54 32.51
N ASN A 2 13.52 6.80 32.40
CA ASN A 2 12.61 7.95 32.24
C ASN A 2 12.29 8.13 30.76
N GLN A 3 11.16 7.59 30.31
CA GLN A 3 10.58 8.00 29.03
C GLN A 3 10.19 9.48 29.16
N LYS A 4 10.95 10.36 28.50
CA LYS A 4 10.51 11.71 28.17
C LYS A 4 9.28 11.59 27.26
N LEU A 5 8.10 11.42 27.84
CA LEU A 5 6.84 11.80 27.22
C LEU A 5 7.02 13.27 26.84
N SER A 6 7.23 13.57 25.56
CA SER A 6 7.17 14.94 25.09
C SER A 6 5.86 15.55 25.62
N ALA A 7 5.86 16.80 26.09
CA ALA A 7 4.72 17.40 26.80
C ALA A 7 3.59 17.88 25.87
N LYS A 8 3.87 18.03 24.56
CA LYS A 8 2.92 18.46 23.52
C LYS A 8 1.78 17.48 23.12
N PRO A 9 1.85 16.14 23.30
CA PRO A 9 0.85 15.21 22.81
C PRO A 9 -0.43 15.21 23.66
N LEU A 10 -0.38 15.62 24.94
CA LEU A 10 -1.58 15.59 25.79
C LEU A 10 -2.56 16.70 25.41
N ALA A 11 -2.08 17.92 25.17
CA ALA A 11 -2.92 19.03 24.69
C ALA A 11 -3.55 18.76 23.31
N GLN A 12 -2.89 17.93 22.49
CA GLN A 12 -3.36 17.54 21.15
C GLN A 12 -4.31 16.33 21.15
N ASN A 13 -4.43 15.63 22.28
CA ASN A 13 -5.30 14.46 22.44
C ASN A 13 -6.42 14.78 23.46
N PRO A 14 -7.58 15.28 23.00
CA PRO A 14 -8.65 15.74 23.87
C PRO A 14 -9.25 14.63 24.74
N LEU A 15 -9.29 13.37 24.27
CA LEU A 15 -9.82 12.26 25.08
C LEU A 15 -8.87 11.89 26.23
N ALA A 16 -7.58 11.81 25.94
CA ALA A 16 -6.57 11.56 26.98
C ALA A 16 -6.56 12.72 28.00
N LEU A 17 -6.64 13.97 27.54
CA LEU A 17 -6.73 15.12 28.43
C LEU A 17 -8.00 15.11 29.29
N ALA A 18 -9.14 14.68 28.74
CA ALA A 18 -10.38 14.57 29.50
C ALA A 18 -10.28 13.53 30.62
N ALA A 19 -9.63 12.39 30.35
CA ALA A 19 -9.38 11.36 31.35
C ALA A 19 -8.48 11.88 32.48
N VAL A 20 -7.39 12.56 32.14
CA VAL A 20 -6.50 13.20 33.13
C VAL A 20 -7.28 14.20 33.98
N TYR A 21 -8.05 15.10 33.35
CA TYR A 21 -8.86 16.09 34.04
C TYR A 21 -9.85 15.45 35.02
N ARG A 22 -10.60 14.42 34.59
CA ARG A 22 -11.57 13.70 35.43
C ARG A 22 -10.89 13.01 36.61
N ASN A 23 -9.75 12.38 36.40
CA ASN A 23 -9.03 11.66 37.46
C ASN A 23 -8.47 12.58 38.56
N GLY A 24 -8.11 13.82 38.21
CA GLY A 24 -7.60 14.79 39.18
C GLY A 24 -8.68 15.67 39.83
N LEU A 25 -9.93 15.63 39.34
CA LEU A 25 -11.01 16.45 39.86
C LEU A 25 -11.40 16.01 41.29
N GLY A 26 -11.41 16.95 42.23
CA GLY A 26 -11.65 16.72 43.66
C GLY A 26 -10.46 16.15 44.43
N LYS A 27 -9.33 15.88 43.76
CA LYS A 27 -8.09 15.38 44.40
C LYS A 27 -6.96 16.40 44.30
N THR A 28 -6.67 16.84 43.08
CA THR A 28 -5.54 17.71 42.74
C THR A 28 -6.01 19.11 42.31
N TRP A 29 -7.24 19.22 41.83
CA TRP A 29 -7.92 20.45 41.46
C TRP A 29 -9.41 20.30 41.66
N ASN A 30 -10.10 21.39 41.97
CA ASN A 30 -11.55 21.41 42.20
C ASN A 30 -12.33 21.89 40.97
N ASN A 31 -11.66 22.57 40.03
CA ASN A 31 -12.29 23.13 38.85
C ASN A 31 -11.33 23.18 37.64
N GLN A 32 -11.86 23.55 36.47
CA GLN A 32 -11.09 23.64 35.23
C GLN A 32 -9.98 24.69 35.26
N THR A 33 -10.14 25.75 36.06
CA THR A 33 -9.14 26.83 36.17
C THR A 33 -7.91 26.34 36.93
N GLU A 34 -8.12 25.71 38.08
CA GLU A 34 -7.05 25.08 38.87
C GLU A 34 -6.34 23.98 38.08
N ALA A 35 -7.09 23.14 37.37
CA ALA A 35 -6.52 22.13 36.49
C ALA A 35 -5.64 22.76 35.38
N ALA A 36 -6.06 23.89 34.80
CA ALA A 36 -5.26 24.58 33.80
C ALA A 36 -3.95 25.14 34.38
N VAL A 37 -4.00 25.70 35.59
CA VAL A 37 -2.80 26.19 36.29
C VAL A 37 -1.84 25.04 36.58
N ALA A 38 -2.35 23.91 37.09
CA ALA A 38 -1.54 22.73 37.38
C ALA A 38 -0.90 22.13 36.12
N LEU A 39 -1.62 22.12 34.99
CA LEU A 39 -1.17 21.54 33.72
C LEU A 39 -0.50 22.57 32.78
N ALA A 40 -0.28 23.82 33.22
CA ALA A 40 0.30 24.87 32.39
C ALA A 40 1.70 24.50 31.87
N ARG A 41 2.49 23.76 32.68
CA ARG A 41 3.85 23.30 32.35
C ARG A 41 3.91 22.41 31.10
N ILE A 42 2.78 21.79 30.73
CA ILE A 42 2.65 20.95 29.53
C ILE A 42 1.82 21.62 28.43
N SER A 43 1.73 22.95 28.45
CA SER A 43 1.01 23.77 27.45
C SER A 43 -0.49 23.46 27.35
N VAL A 44 -1.08 22.90 28.41
CA VAL A 44 -2.53 22.72 28.53
C VAL A 44 -3.12 24.02 29.08
N THR A 45 -4.18 24.50 28.44
CA THR A 45 -4.90 25.72 28.83
C THR A 45 -6.32 25.35 29.26
N ARG A 46 -7.02 26.28 29.90
CA ARG A 46 -8.43 26.08 30.27
C ARG A 46 -9.31 25.77 29.05
N THR A 47 -9.00 26.33 27.89
CA THR A 47 -9.76 26.06 26.65
C THR A 47 -9.53 24.64 26.15
N HIS A 48 -8.32 24.08 26.28
CA HIS A 48 -8.06 22.66 26.00
C HIS A 48 -8.88 21.75 26.93
N ILE A 49 -8.90 22.05 28.24
CA ILE A 49 -9.65 21.26 29.23
C ILE A 49 -11.16 21.32 28.97
N ASN A 50 -11.71 22.51 28.71
CA ASN A 50 -13.14 22.67 28.42
C ASN A 50 -13.53 21.87 27.16
N ARG A 51 -12.73 21.95 26.11
CA ARG A 51 -12.92 21.19 24.87
C ARG A 51 -12.86 19.69 25.12
N ALA A 52 -11.83 19.22 25.82
CA ALA A 52 -11.67 17.83 26.21
C ALA A 52 -12.89 17.32 26.99
N ALA A 53 -13.33 18.07 28.00
CA ALA A 53 -14.51 17.73 28.81
C ALA A 53 -15.79 17.66 27.96
N ARG A 54 -16.01 18.62 27.04
CA ARG A 54 -17.16 18.61 26.12
C ARG A 54 -17.14 17.42 25.19
N VAL A 55 -16.00 17.14 24.57
CA VAL A 55 -15.83 15.99 23.67
C VAL A 55 -16.07 14.69 24.43
N ALA A 56 -15.50 14.52 25.62
CA ALA A 56 -15.69 13.30 26.40
C ALA A 56 -17.12 13.12 26.95
N ALA A 57 -17.99 14.14 26.82
CA ALA A 57 -19.41 14.08 27.12
C ALA A 57 -20.28 13.82 25.86
N MET A 58 -19.65 13.66 24.68
CA MET A 58 -20.35 13.28 23.46
C MET A 58 -20.94 11.87 23.58
N PRO A 59 -22.00 11.55 22.81
CA PRO A 59 -22.56 10.21 22.76
C PRO A 59 -21.50 9.15 22.44
N ALA A 60 -21.58 7.99 23.08
CA ALA A 60 -20.61 6.91 22.90
C ALA A 60 -20.50 6.45 21.44
N ALA A 61 -21.61 6.43 20.71
CA ALA A 61 -21.66 6.12 19.28
C ALA A 61 -20.84 7.10 18.42
N VAL A 62 -20.77 8.39 18.82
CA VAL A 62 -19.94 9.38 18.12
C VAL A 62 -18.47 9.15 18.45
N LEU A 63 -18.15 8.92 19.72
CA LEU A 63 -16.77 8.69 20.17
C LEU A 63 -16.14 7.43 19.56
N SER A 64 -16.93 6.37 19.35
CA SER A 64 -16.45 5.13 18.75
C SER A 64 -15.95 5.33 17.31
N LEU A 65 -16.50 6.28 16.55
CA LEU A 65 -16.07 6.56 15.17
C LEU A 65 -14.63 7.08 15.07
N PHE A 66 -14.13 7.70 16.14
CA PHE A 66 -12.78 8.30 16.19
C PHE A 66 -11.77 7.44 16.94
N THR A 67 -12.13 6.18 17.24
CA THR A 67 -11.17 5.20 17.78
C THR A 67 -10.13 4.82 16.72
N THR A 68 -10.59 4.55 15.49
CA THR A 68 -9.74 4.26 14.33
C THR A 68 -9.09 5.52 13.77
N VAL A 69 -9.85 6.62 13.68
CA VAL A 69 -9.38 7.90 13.16
C VAL A 69 -9.05 8.82 14.32
N ARG A 70 -7.82 8.71 14.82
CA ARG A 70 -7.29 9.44 15.99
C ARG A 70 -7.91 10.83 16.15
N MET A 71 -8.53 11.06 17.30
CA MET A 71 -9.15 12.36 17.62
C MET A 71 -8.09 13.41 17.93
N LEU A 72 -8.02 14.46 17.11
CA LEU A 72 -7.10 15.58 17.26
C LEU A 72 -7.86 16.85 17.69
N ASP A 73 -7.12 17.86 18.13
CA ASP A 73 -7.71 19.11 18.64
C ASP A 73 -8.63 19.82 17.65
N HIS A 74 -8.25 19.87 16.36
CA HIS A 74 -9.09 20.48 15.33
C HIS A 74 -10.36 19.66 15.08
N THR A 75 -10.26 18.32 15.06
CA THR A 75 -11.41 17.42 14.93
C THR A 75 -12.39 17.63 16.08
N ALA A 76 -11.89 17.77 17.31
CA ALA A 76 -12.72 18.08 18.47
C ALA A 76 -13.45 19.42 18.35
N ARG A 77 -12.83 20.45 17.77
CA ARG A 77 -13.49 21.75 17.53
C ARG A 77 -14.63 21.60 16.53
N GLU A 78 -14.39 20.90 15.42
CA GLU A 78 -15.43 20.64 14.42
C GLU A 78 -16.58 19.82 15.00
N LEU A 79 -16.28 18.80 15.80
CA LEU A 79 -17.32 17.99 16.44
C LEU A 79 -18.20 18.81 17.39
N ILE A 80 -17.60 19.70 18.20
CA ILE A 80 -18.37 20.60 19.09
C ILE A 80 -19.19 21.61 18.28
N ARG A 81 -18.64 22.14 17.17
CA ARG A 81 -19.40 23.04 16.28
C ARG A 81 -20.59 22.31 15.67
N LEU A 82 -20.37 21.07 15.24
CA LEU A 82 -21.40 20.23 14.64
C LEU A 82 -22.48 19.85 15.65
N GLU A 83 -22.12 19.53 16.90
CA GLU A 83 -23.07 19.23 17.99
C GLU A 83 -23.99 20.43 18.24
N ARG A 84 -23.45 21.65 18.17
CA ARG A 84 -24.27 22.88 18.30
C ARG A 84 -25.20 23.10 17.12
N LYS A 85 -24.81 22.66 15.91
CA LYS A 85 -25.57 22.86 14.68
C LYS A 85 -26.70 21.84 14.52
N VAL A 86 -26.38 20.57 14.76
CA VAL A 86 -27.27 19.42 14.50
C VAL A 86 -27.99 18.97 15.77
N GLY A 87 -27.41 19.22 16.94
CA GLY A 87 -27.91 18.68 18.21
C GLY A 87 -27.29 17.31 18.53
N ARG A 88 -27.35 16.95 19.81
CA ARG A 88 -26.68 15.76 20.34
C ARG A 88 -27.36 14.46 19.93
N ASP A 89 -28.69 14.41 20.01
CA ASP A 89 -29.46 13.19 19.78
C ASP A 89 -29.45 12.78 18.31
N GLU A 90 -29.63 13.74 17.42
CA GLU A 90 -29.55 13.52 15.98
C GLU A 90 -28.13 13.09 15.55
N MET A 91 -27.09 13.69 16.14
CA MET A 91 -25.71 13.26 15.90
C MET A 91 -25.48 11.81 16.38
N ALA A 92 -26.05 11.41 17.53
CA ALA A 92 -25.96 10.04 18.03
C ALA A 92 -26.66 9.04 17.10
N GLN A 93 -27.85 9.40 16.62
CA GLN A 93 -28.61 8.58 15.67
C GLN A 93 -27.86 8.42 14.34
N ARG A 94 -27.26 9.48 13.81
CA ARG A 94 -26.45 9.39 12.58
C ARG A 94 -25.19 8.55 12.82
N ALA A 95 -24.55 8.72 13.97
CA ALA A 95 -23.34 7.98 14.31
C ALA A 95 -23.55 6.47 14.33
N SER A 96 -24.71 5.98 14.79
CA SER A 96 -25.02 4.54 14.80
C SER A 96 -25.15 3.92 13.39
N GLN A 97 -25.32 4.75 12.36
CA GLN A 97 -25.44 4.34 10.96
C GLN A 97 -24.12 4.45 10.19
N ILE A 98 -23.08 5.05 10.77
CA ILE A 98 -21.81 5.32 10.09
C ILE A 98 -20.78 4.22 10.41
N SER A 99 -20.26 3.55 9.39
CA SER A 99 -19.00 2.79 9.50
C SER A 99 -17.79 3.72 9.44
N ALA A 100 -16.93 3.73 10.46
CA ALA A 100 -15.70 4.54 10.45
C ALA A 100 -14.57 3.92 9.59
N VAL A 101 -14.73 2.67 9.16
CA VAL A 101 -13.70 1.89 8.47
C VAL A 101 -13.39 2.52 7.11
N GLY A 102 -12.11 2.82 6.86
CA GLY A 102 -11.65 3.40 5.60
C GLY A 102 -12.04 4.87 5.38
N ARG A 103 -12.70 5.53 6.35
CA ARG A 103 -13.11 6.94 6.25
C ARG A 103 -12.13 7.86 6.96
N SER A 104 -11.90 9.02 6.37
CA SER A 104 -11.18 10.13 7.00
C SER A 104 -12.06 10.85 8.01
N TRP A 105 -11.43 11.59 8.94
CA TRP A 105 -12.18 12.34 9.96
C TRP A 105 -13.10 13.39 9.33
N ARG A 106 -12.74 13.96 8.17
CA ARG A 106 -13.56 14.94 7.46
C ARG A 106 -14.84 14.32 6.92
N GLU A 107 -14.73 13.12 6.33
CA GLU A 107 -15.89 12.38 5.84
C GLU A 107 -16.80 11.97 6.99
N ILE A 108 -16.24 11.51 8.11
CA ILE A 108 -17.02 11.19 9.31
C ILE A 108 -17.78 12.42 9.80
N ILE A 109 -17.12 13.59 9.91
CA ILE A 109 -17.77 14.85 10.32
C ILE A 109 -18.87 15.27 9.33
N ALA A 110 -18.63 15.16 8.01
CA ALA A 110 -19.63 15.48 6.99
C ALA A 110 -20.87 14.57 7.10
N MET A 111 -20.66 13.26 7.27
CA MET A 111 -21.76 12.30 7.46
C MET A 111 -22.54 12.56 8.75
N LEU A 112 -21.86 12.88 9.85
CA LEU A 112 -22.52 13.32 11.09
C LEU A 112 -23.33 14.61 10.86
N GLY A 113 -22.86 15.47 9.96
CA GLY A 113 -23.55 16.67 9.50
C GLY A 113 -24.74 16.43 8.59
N GLY A 114 -24.95 15.19 8.12
CA GLY A 114 -26.03 14.83 7.20
C GLY A 114 -25.74 15.27 5.77
N GLU A 115 -24.49 15.63 5.49
CA GLU A 115 -24.03 15.96 4.15
C GLU A 115 -23.86 14.66 3.37
N ALA A 116 -24.44 14.60 2.17
CA ALA A 116 -24.15 13.53 1.25
C ALA A 116 -22.65 13.54 0.97
N LEU A 117 -21.99 12.39 1.17
CA LEU A 117 -20.60 12.26 0.76
C LEU A 117 -20.54 12.50 -0.74
N THR A 118 -20.05 13.66 -1.16
CA THR A 118 -19.45 13.78 -2.48
C THR A 118 -18.38 12.70 -2.55
N PRO A 119 -18.34 11.82 -3.58
CA PRO A 119 -17.33 10.78 -3.70
C PRO A 119 -15.96 11.43 -3.53
N SER A 120 -15.39 11.22 -2.35
CA SER A 120 -14.29 12.02 -1.85
C SER A 120 -13.04 11.72 -2.65
N SER A 121 -12.16 12.71 -2.74
CA SER A 121 -10.92 12.63 -3.49
C SER A 121 -10.12 11.42 -3.00
N LYS A 122 -10.13 10.36 -3.82
CA LYS A 122 -9.26 9.17 -3.83
C LYS A 122 -8.16 9.26 -2.78
N ILE A 123 -8.19 8.37 -1.77
CA ILE A 123 -7.13 8.26 -0.77
C ILE A 123 -5.79 8.18 -1.51
N ARG A 124 -4.98 9.25 -1.43
CA ARG A 124 -3.71 9.32 -2.16
C ARG A 124 -2.68 8.47 -1.43
N PHE A 125 -2.60 7.19 -1.78
CA PHE A 125 -1.48 6.35 -1.39
C PHE A 125 -0.24 6.77 -2.20
N PRO A 126 0.88 7.12 -1.55
CA PRO A 126 2.09 7.63 -2.22
C PRO A 126 2.85 6.57 -3.03
N SER A 127 2.38 5.32 -3.10
CA SER A 127 3.16 4.20 -3.62
C SER A 127 3.12 4.10 -5.15
N LYS A 128 4.30 4.29 -5.76
CA LYS A 128 4.58 3.93 -7.17
C LYS A 128 5.00 2.46 -7.32
N ALA A 129 5.54 1.83 -6.28
CA ALA A 129 6.10 0.49 -6.36
C ALA A 129 5.00 -0.59 -6.33
N PRO A 130 5.06 -1.60 -7.23
CA PRO A 130 4.03 -2.64 -7.31
C PRO A 130 3.93 -3.49 -6.03
N LEU A 131 5.06 -3.82 -5.39
CA LEU A 131 5.05 -4.68 -4.19
C LEU A 131 4.39 -4.01 -2.98
N GLU A 132 4.67 -2.73 -2.76
CA GLU A 132 4.00 -1.93 -1.71
C GLU A 132 2.49 -1.82 -1.96
N ARG A 133 2.10 -1.64 -3.23
CA ARG A 133 0.66 -1.61 -3.58
C ARG A 133 -0.02 -2.94 -3.28
N ALA A 134 0.64 -4.06 -3.58
CA ALA A 134 0.13 -5.39 -3.27
C ALA A 134 0.08 -5.65 -1.75
N SER A 135 1.09 -5.21 -0.99
CA SER A 135 1.11 -5.37 0.47
C SER A 135 0.00 -4.56 1.14
N LEU A 136 -0.24 -3.32 0.68
CA LEU A 136 -1.36 -2.51 1.14
C LEU A 136 -2.71 -3.16 0.82
N TYR A 137 -2.85 -3.75 -0.38
CA TYR A 137 -4.04 -4.52 -0.74
C TYR A 137 -4.27 -5.70 0.19
N ALA A 138 -3.23 -6.50 0.47
CA ALA A 138 -3.30 -7.63 1.39
C ALA A 138 -3.63 -7.19 2.84
N GLN A 139 -3.05 -6.07 3.30
CA GLN A 139 -3.38 -5.50 4.60
C GLN A 139 -4.84 -5.06 4.68
N GLY A 140 -5.37 -4.44 3.62
CA GLY A 140 -6.78 -4.06 3.55
C GLY A 140 -7.73 -5.25 3.54
N LEU A 141 -7.34 -6.36 2.91
CA LEU A 141 -8.08 -7.63 3.03
C LEU A 141 -8.08 -8.14 4.49
N ALA A 142 -6.92 -8.17 5.14
CA ALA A 142 -6.78 -8.66 6.52
C ALA A 142 -7.55 -7.81 7.54
N THR A 143 -7.69 -6.51 7.26
CA THR A 143 -8.41 -5.55 8.12
C THR A 143 -9.87 -5.33 7.70
N ASN A 144 -10.36 -6.09 6.71
CA ASN A 144 -11.71 -5.96 6.15
C ASN A 144 -12.04 -4.53 5.63
N LEU A 145 -11.05 -3.79 5.14
CA LEU A 145 -11.26 -2.50 4.44
C LEU A 145 -11.95 -2.71 3.08
N TRP A 146 -11.70 -3.87 2.47
CA TRP A 146 -12.29 -4.30 1.21
C TRP A 146 -12.26 -5.82 1.15
N SER A 147 -13.13 -6.38 0.31
CA SER A 147 -13.25 -7.82 0.05
C SER A 147 -12.77 -8.20 -1.35
N THR A 148 -12.79 -7.25 -2.29
CA THR A 148 -12.44 -7.50 -3.70
C THR A 148 -11.45 -6.48 -4.25
N VAL A 149 -10.75 -6.85 -5.32
CA VAL A 149 -9.86 -5.94 -6.08
C VAL A 149 -10.62 -4.72 -6.62
N VAL A 150 -11.89 -4.90 -6.99
CA VAL A 150 -12.74 -3.82 -7.53
C VAL A 150 -13.06 -2.80 -6.45
N GLU A 151 -13.46 -3.28 -5.28
CA GLU A 151 -13.74 -2.44 -4.12
C GLU A 151 -12.49 -1.68 -3.67
N ALA A 152 -11.35 -2.38 -3.57
CA ALA A 152 -10.07 -1.75 -3.27
C ALA A 152 -9.71 -0.66 -4.30
N ALA A 153 -9.86 -0.93 -5.59
CA ALA A 153 -9.59 0.05 -6.65
C ALA A 153 -10.50 1.30 -6.55
N ASN A 154 -11.78 1.12 -6.22
CA ASN A 154 -12.72 2.21 -6.04
C ASN A 154 -12.39 3.09 -4.82
N ILE A 155 -12.08 2.46 -3.68
CA ILE A 155 -11.76 3.15 -2.42
C ILE A 155 -10.41 3.89 -2.53
N THR A 156 -9.39 3.20 -3.02
CA THR A 156 -8.03 3.77 -3.14
C THR A 156 -7.86 4.69 -4.35
N GLY A 157 -8.75 4.58 -5.34
CA GLY A 157 -8.61 5.27 -6.62
C GLY A 157 -7.52 4.69 -7.53
N TRP A 158 -6.96 3.52 -7.19
CA TRP A 158 -6.01 2.81 -8.03
C TRP A 158 -6.69 2.26 -9.30
N GLU A 159 -5.96 2.24 -10.40
CA GLU A 159 -6.44 1.60 -11.61
C GLU A 159 -6.51 0.07 -11.40
N ARG A 160 -7.68 -0.53 -11.58
CA ARG A 160 -7.93 -1.96 -11.37
C ARG A 160 -6.89 -2.85 -12.06
N ALA A 161 -6.56 -2.54 -13.32
CA ALA A 161 -5.57 -3.31 -14.09
C ALA A 161 -4.17 -3.25 -13.47
N LYS A 162 -3.73 -2.07 -13.01
CA LYS A 162 -2.43 -1.90 -12.34
C LYS A 162 -2.40 -2.58 -10.97
N LEU A 163 -3.50 -2.57 -10.24
CA LEU A 163 -3.61 -3.27 -8.96
C LEU A 163 -3.53 -4.79 -9.15
N ALA A 164 -4.28 -5.34 -10.10
CA ALA A 164 -4.22 -6.77 -10.43
C ALA A 164 -2.80 -7.20 -10.84
N LYS A 165 -2.11 -6.37 -11.64
CA LYS A 165 -0.70 -6.59 -12.01
C LYS A 165 0.23 -6.57 -10.79
N ALA A 166 0.08 -5.59 -9.91
CA ALA A 166 0.86 -5.50 -8.67
C ALA A 166 0.69 -6.76 -7.79
N ILE A 167 -0.54 -7.25 -7.63
CA ILE A 167 -0.84 -8.49 -6.91
C ILE A 167 -0.13 -9.68 -7.57
N ALA A 168 -0.26 -9.84 -8.89
CA ALA A 168 0.40 -10.92 -9.62
C ALA A 168 1.94 -10.86 -9.52
N ILE A 169 2.53 -9.66 -9.43
CA ILE A 169 3.98 -9.49 -9.20
C ILE A 169 4.36 -9.97 -7.79
N SER A 170 3.54 -9.67 -6.78
CA SER A 170 3.78 -10.13 -5.40
C SER A 170 3.69 -11.65 -5.22
N GLU A 171 3.04 -12.36 -6.14
CA GLU A 171 2.93 -13.82 -6.17
C GLU A 171 4.10 -14.50 -6.92
N LEU A 172 5.11 -13.74 -7.36
CA LEU A 172 6.35 -14.31 -7.85
C LEU A 172 7.11 -14.99 -6.70
N PRO A 173 7.88 -16.06 -6.98
CA PRO A 173 8.67 -16.72 -5.95
C PRO A 173 9.58 -15.75 -5.20
N SER A 174 9.66 -15.86 -3.88
CA SER A 174 10.47 -14.96 -3.03
C SER A 174 11.94 -14.93 -3.47
N VAL A 175 12.50 -16.06 -3.90
CA VAL A 175 13.87 -16.16 -4.44
C VAL A 175 14.07 -15.24 -5.66
N VAL A 176 13.05 -15.14 -6.53
CA VAL A 176 13.08 -14.24 -7.69
C VAL A 176 12.97 -12.79 -7.23
N LEU A 177 12.02 -12.48 -6.34
CA LEU A 177 11.83 -11.12 -5.82
C LEU A 177 13.08 -10.62 -5.07
N GLY A 178 13.76 -11.51 -4.35
CA GLY A 178 15.02 -11.23 -3.65
C GLY A 178 16.15 -10.72 -4.56
N LEU A 179 16.17 -11.13 -5.84
CA LEU A 179 17.16 -10.62 -6.82
C LEU A 179 16.96 -9.13 -7.14
N PHE A 180 15.79 -8.57 -6.83
CA PHE A 180 15.44 -7.17 -7.07
C PHE A 180 15.35 -6.36 -5.78
N GLU A 181 15.66 -6.94 -4.61
CA GLU A 181 15.74 -6.18 -3.36
C GLU A 181 16.80 -5.08 -3.48
N GLY A 182 16.43 -3.86 -3.09
CA GLY A 182 17.27 -2.68 -3.26
C GLY A 182 17.36 -2.12 -4.69
N LYS A 183 16.73 -2.77 -5.68
CA LYS A 183 16.59 -2.27 -7.06
C LYS A 183 15.16 -1.82 -7.33
N TYR A 184 14.97 -0.93 -8.30
CA TYR A 184 13.65 -0.47 -8.70
C TYR A 184 12.91 -1.55 -9.50
N LEU A 185 11.93 -2.22 -8.87
CA LEU A 185 11.01 -3.14 -9.54
C LEU A 185 9.82 -2.37 -10.11
N SER A 186 9.89 -2.00 -11.39
CA SER A 186 8.78 -1.34 -12.08
C SER A 186 7.64 -2.32 -12.40
N LEU A 187 6.45 -1.79 -12.75
CA LEU A 187 5.35 -2.62 -13.27
C LEU A 187 5.74 -3.36 -14.55
N GLU A 188 6.49 -2.71 -15.44
CA GLU A 188 6.93 -3.30 -16.72
C GLU A 188 7.90 -4.45 -16.52
N ILE A 189 8.86 -4.30 -15.60
CA ILE A 189 9.78 -5.38 -15.23
C ILE A 189 8.99 -6.53 -14.60
N GLY A 190 8.06 -6.23 -13.69
CA GLY A 190 7.20 -7.24 -13.08
C GLY A 190 6.34 -8.00 -14.10
N GLU A 191 5.80 -7.33 -15.10
CA GLU A 191 5.07 -7.96 -16.23
C GLU A 191 5.97 -8.88 -17.06
N THR A 192 7.22 -8.48 -17.27
CA THR A 192 8.21 -9.30 -17.96
C THR A 192 8.52 -10.56 -17.15
N LEU A 193 8.68 -10.44 -15.82
CA LEU A 193 8.88 -11.58 -14.92
C LEU A 193 7.69 -12.53 -14.90
N ILE A 194 6.46 -12.00 -14.89
CA ILE A 194 5.25 -12.82 -15.01
C ILE A 194 5.22 -13.56 -16.35
N SER A 195 5.62 -12.90 -17.44
CA SER A 195 5.71 -13.50 -18.77
C SER A 195 6.76 -14.62 -18.83
N ILE A 196 7.92 -14.40 -18.19
CA ILE A 196 8.96 -15.43 -18.04
C ILE A 196 8.40 -16.62 -17.25
N LYS A 197 7.80 -16.40 -16.07
CA LYS A 197 7.19 -17.46 -15.25
C LYS A 197 6.18 -18.29 -16.06
N ARG A 198 5.37 -17.65 -16.92
CA ARG A 198 4.42 -18.32 -17.80
C ARG A 198 5.10 -19.15 -18.90
N ALA A 199 6.19 -18.64 -19.48
CA ALA A 199 6.90 -19.30 -20.58
C ALA A 199 7.71 -20.52 -20.11
N ILE A 200 8.52 -20.35 -19.07
CA ILE A 200 9.48 -21.38 -18.63
C ILE A 200 9.00 -22.19 -17.42
N GLY A 201 7.94 -21.75 -16.75
CA GLY A 201 7.42 -22.36 -15.52
C GLY A 201 8.11 -21.86 -14.25
N THR A 202 7.42 -22.00 -13.12
CA THR A 202 7.90 -21.53 -11.81
C THR A 202 9.18 -22.23 -11.35
N GLU A 203 9.25 -23.56 -11.49
CA GLU A 203 10.41 -24.35 -11.01
C GLU A 203 11.71 -23.96 -11.72
N LYS A 204 11.68 -23.88 -13.06
CA LYS A 204 12.85 -23.48 -13.85
C LYS A 204 13.27 -22.04 -13.57
N MET A 205 12.31 -21.13 -13.40
CA MET A 205 12.60 -19.75 -13.01
C MET A 205 13.26 -19.67 -11.63
N VAL A 206 12.79 -20.46 -10.65
CA VAL A 206 13.39 -20.55 -9.31
C VAL A 206 14.80 -21.14 -9.40
N GLN A 207 15.01 -22.18 -10.20
CA GLN A 207 16.33 -22.77 -10.40
C GLN A 207 17.32 -21.74 -10.98
N ASN A 208 16.91 -21.00 -12.02
CA ASN A 208 17.72 -19.92 -12.59
C ASN A 208 18.02 -18.83 -11.55
N ALA A 209 17.03 -18.47 -10.72
CA ALA A 209 17.20 -17.49 -9.67
C ALA A 209 18.20 -17.94 -8.59
N ARG A 210 18.20 -19.23 -8.20
CA ARG A 210 19.18 -19.80 -7.27
C ARG A 210 20.60 -19.74 -7.83
N VAL A 211 20.79 -20.15 -9.09
CA VAL A 211 22.09 -20.05 -9.76
C VAL A 211 22.63 -18.61 -9.76
N LEU A 212 21.73 -17.62 -9.90
CA LEU A 212 22.08 -16.20 -9.82
C LEU A 212 22.45 -15.74 -8.40
N GLN A 213 21.78 -16.25 -7.36
CA GLN A 213 22.11 -15.97 -5.96
C GLN A 213 23.44 -16.60 -5.56
N ASP A 214 23.69 -17.84 -5.97
CA ASP A 214 24.92 -18.57 -5.67
C ASP A 214 26.15 -17.97 -6.37
N ASN A 215 25.93 -17.24 -7.47
CA ASN A 215 26.98 -16.56 -8.24
C ASN A 215 26.71 -15.05 -8.31
N PRO A 216 26.91 -14.31 -7.19
CA PRO A 216 26.65 -12.88 -7.12
C PRO A 216 27.67 -12.13 -7.99
N LYS A 217 27.24 -11.71 -9.17
CA LYS A 217 27.96 -10.79 -10.05
C LYS A 217 27.14 -9.52 -10.21
N ARG A 218 27.81 -8.37 -10.38
CA ARG A 218 27.13 -7.14 -10.79
C ARG A 218 26.53 -7.39 -12.17
N ARG A 219 25.19 -7.36 -12.23
CA ARG A 219 24.42 -7.55 -13.46
C ARG A 219 23.49 -6.38 -13.67
N SER A 220 23.36 -5.97 -14.93
CA SER A 220 22.32 -5.01 -15.34
C SER A 220 20.92 -5.62 -15.16
N MET A 221 19.88 -4.79 -15.24
CA MET A 221 18.50 -5.26 -15.13
C MET A 221 18.15 -6.27 -16.24
N ASP A 222 18.57 -5.96 -17.47
CA ASP A 222 18.32 -6.82 -18.64
C ASP A 222 19.07 -8.15 -18.54
N GLU A 223 20.32 -8.15 -18.05
CA GLU A 223 21.06 -9.39 -17.80
C GLU A 223 20.38 -10.27 -16.75
N LEU A 224 19.81 -9.69 -15.69
CA LEU A 224 19.05 -10.44 -14.71
C LEU A 224 17.80 -11.07 -15.31
N ILE A 225 17.03 -10.29 -16.09
CA ILE A 225 15.83 -10.77 -16.78
C ILE A 225 16.17 -11.90 -17.76
N ASN A 226 17.23 -11.73 -18.56
CA ASN A 226 17.69 -12.73 -19.52
C ASN A 226 18.17 -14.01 -18.83
N ALA A 227 18.95 -13.89 -17.76
CA ALA A 227 19.41 -15.05 -17.00
C ALA A 227 18.24 -15.79 -16.32
N LEU A 228 17.24 -15.06 -15.79
CA LEU A 228 16.01 -15.65 -15.27
C LEU A 228 15.20 -16.37 -16.35
N ALA A 229 15.16 -15.85 -17.57
CA ALA A 229 14.56 -16.52 -18.72
C ALA A 229 15.36 -17.75 -19.20
N GLY A 230 16.57 -17.98 -18.67
CA GLY A 230 17.46 -19.05 -19.11
C GLY A 230 18.14 -18.76 -20.45
N ALA A 231 18.18 -17.49 -20.87
CA ALA A 231 18.96 -17.09 -22.04
C ALA A 231 20.44 -17.27 -21.73
N LYS A 232 21.12 -18.13 -22.50
CA LYS A 232 22.58 -18.22 -22.47
C LYS A 232 23.15 -16.97 -23.15
N THR A 233 24.02 -16.27 -22.44
CA THR A 233 24.89 -15.27 -23.05
C THR A 233 25.94 -16.04 -23.85
N TYR A 234 25.75 -16.15 -25.16
CA TYR A 234 26.86 -16.52 -26.04
C TYR A 234 27.68 -15.24 -26.22
N SER A 235 29.01 -15.33 -26.13
CA SER A 235 29.90 -14.17 -26.18
C SER A 235 29.67 -13.28 -27.40
N ASP A 236 29.12 -13.86 -28.47
CA ASP A 236 29.02 -13.25 -29.79
C ASP A 236 27.55 -13.02 -30.19
N MET A 237 26.59 -13.37 -29.32
CA MET A 237 25.16 -13.23 -29.57
C MET A 237 24.40 -12.75 -28.33
N THR A 238 23.70 -11.64 -28.48
CA THR A 238 22.74 -11.16 -27.48
C THR A 238 21.32 -11.51 -27.91
N MET A 239 20.60 -12.22 -27.05
CA MET A 239 19.17 -12.49 -27.23
C MET A 239 18.39 -11.71 -26.18
N LYS A 240 17.57 -10.77 -26.61
CA LYS A 240 16.59 -10.09 -25.77
C LYS A 240 15.22 -10.73 -25.98
N MET A 241 14.53 -11.02 -24.89
CA MET A 241 13.16 -11.51 -24.93
C MET A 241 12.23 -10.46 -24.32
N ARG A 242 11.20 -10.05 -25.06
CA ARG A 242 10.14 -9.18 -24.57
C ARG A 242 8.80 -9.90 -24.67
N GLY A 243 8.03 -9.90 -23.58
CA GLY A 243 6.72 -10.52 -23.51
C GLY A 243 5.63 -9.49 -23.24
N THR A 244 4.59 -9.50 -24.06
CA THR A 244 3.29 -8.89 -23.77
C THR A 244 2.27 -10.00 -23.49
N PRO A 245 1.04 -9.68 -23.02
CA PRO A 245 0.02 -10.69 -22.79
C PRO A 245 -0.35 -11.55 -24.01
N THR A 246 -0.13 -11.02 -25.23
CA THR A 246 -0.54 -11.67 -26.49
C THR A 246 0.62 -11.96 -27.44
N ARG A 247 1.84 -11.49 -27.13
CA ARG A 247 2.99 -11.62 -28.02
C ARG A 247 4.26 -11.86 -27.23
N LEU A 248 5.07 -12.81 -27.70
CA LEU A 248 6.44 -12.99 -27.28
C LEU A 248 7.35 -12.60 -28.45
N THR A 249 8.27 -11.67 -28.22
CA THR A 249 9.23 -11.17 -29.21
C THR A 249 10.63 -11.57 -28.78
N PHE A 250 11.33 -12.24 -29.68
CA PHE A 250 12.75 -12.55 -29.55
C PHE A 250 13.51 -11.59 -30.48
N GLU A 251 14.40 -10.79 -29.91
CA GLU A 251 15.30 -9.90 -30.63
C GLU A 251 16.71 -10.47 -30.47
N ILE A 252 17.27 -10.98 -31.56
CA ILE A 252 18.60 -11.58 -31.59
C ILE A 252 19.53 -10.60 -32.31
N THR A 253 20.63 -10.23 -31.66
CA THR A 253 21.66 -9.36 -32.21
C THR A 253 23.01 -10.08 -32.15
N PHE A 254 23.70 -10.10 -33.27
CA PHE A 254 25.04 -10.68 -33.44
C PHE A 254 25.99 -9.60 -33.98
N ASN A 255 27.29 -9.76 -33.72
CA ASN A 255 28.29 -8.89 -34.32
C ASN A 255 28.48 -9.29 -35.80
N VAL A 256 28.45 -8.30 -36.70
CA VAL A 256 28.54 -8.54 -38.15
C VAL A 256 29.95 -9.01 -38.54
N GLU A 257 30.98 -8.65 -37.77
CA GLU A 257 32.37 -9.07 -38.02
C GLU A 257 32.60 -10.58 -37.87
N ASP A 258 31.72 -11.27 -37.14
CA ASP A 258 31.70 -12.73 -36.99
C ASP A 258 30.65 -13.41 -37.90
N ALA A 259 29.91 -12.62 -38.71
CA ALA A 259 28.73 -13.08 -39.43
C ALA A 259 29.02 -13.81 -40.75
N ASP A 260 30.28 -13.89 -41.19
CA ASP A 260 30.67 -14.70 -42.35
C ASP A 260 30.37 -16.21 -42.14
N GLN A 261 30.17 -16.64 -40.89
CA GLN A 261 29.72 -18.00 -40.55
C GLN A 261 28.21 -18.13 -40.30
N LEU A 262 27.46 -17.02 -40.23
CA LEU A 262 26.03 -17.00 -39.95
C LEU A 262 25.22 -16.71 -41.22
N ILE A 263 25.29 -17.60 -42.20
CA ILE A 263 24.15 -17.80 -43.12
C ILE A 263 23.08 -18.54 -42.31
N VAL A 264 22.33 -17.79 -41.50
CA VAL A 264 21.23 -18.39 -40.75
C VAL A 264 20.03 -18.46 -41.67
N ASP A 265 19.83 -19.64 -42.26
CA ASP A 265 18.60 -19.96 -42.96
C ASP A 265 17.41 -19.66 -42.04
N ALA A 266 16.41 -18.95 -42.57
CA ALA A 266 15.17 -18.64 -41.86
C ALA A 266 14.51 -19.91 -41.29
N GLU A 267 14.68 -21.05 -41.94
CA GLU A 267 14.17 -22.33 -41.46
C GLU A 267 14.93 -22.87 -40.23
N ILE A 268 16.23 -22.57 -40.08
CA ILE A 268 17.00 -22.94 -38.89
C ILE A 268 16.54 -22.11 -37.68
N VAL A 269 16.36 -20.79 -37.85
CA VAL A 269 15.82 -19.92 -36.79
C VAL A 269 14.42 -20.37 -36.40
N LYS A 270 13.56 -20.67 -37.38
CA LYS A 270 12.19 -21.14 -37.17
C LYS A 270 12.17 -22.52 -36.48
N GLY A 271 13.12 -23.40 -36.80
CA GLY A 271 13.34 -24.68 -36.12
C GLY A 271 13.74 -24.52 -34.66
N MET A 272 14.68 -23.62 -34.37
CA MET A 272 15.07 -23.29 -32.98
C MET A 272 13.91 -22.70 -32.18
N VAL A 273 13.18 -21.74 -32.76
CA VAL A 273 12.00 -21.15 -32.11
C VAL A 273 10.91 -22.21 -31.88
N ARG A 274 10.67 -23.10 -32.85
CA ARG A 274 9.75 -24.24 -32.67
C ARG A 274 10.21 -25.17 -31.55
N SER A 275 11.48 -25.52 -31.49
CA SER A 275 12.04 -26.38 -30.43
C SER A 275 11.85 -25.76 -29.04
N ILE A 276 12.11 -24.46 -28.90
CA ILE A 276 11.89 -23.72 -27.65
C ILE A 276 10.41 -23.72 -27.27
N LEU A 277 9.52 -23.46 -28.22
CA LEU A 277 8.06 -23.47 -27.98
C LEU A 277 7.50 -24.86 -27.69
N MET A 278 8.07 -25.92 -28.28
CA MET A 278 7.65 -27.31 -28.09
C MET A 278 8.13 -27.88 -26.76
N ASN A 279 9.28 -27.40 -26.26
CA ASN A 279 9.82 -27.77 -24.94
C ASN A 279 9.26 -26.91 -23.80
N SER A 280 8.49 -25.85 -24.09
CA SER A 280 7.66 -25.20 -23.08
C SER A 280 6.49 -26.13 -22.71
N PRO A 281 6.13 -26.23 -21.42
CA PRO A 281 5.02 -27.08 -20.99
C PRO A 281 3.74 -26.73 -21.76
N ARG A 282 3.23 -27.67 -22.56
CA ARG A 282 1.94 -27.50 -23.24
C ARG A 282 0.85 -27.36 -22.18
N ARG A 283 0.16 -26.21 -22.18
CA ARG A 283 -1.09 -26.02 -21.42
C ARG A 283 -2.05 -27.15 -21.80
N LYS A 284 -2.44 -27.98 -20.83
CA LYS A 284 -3.75 -28.63 -20.91
C LYS A 284 -4.77 -27.51 -20.71
N LEU A 285 -5.52 -27.22 -21.78
CA LEU A 285 -6.69 -26.34 -21.73
C LEU A 285 -7.77 -26.98 -20.86
#